data_AF-A0A371EZ91-F1
#
_entry.id   AF-A0A371EZ91-F1
#
_cell.length_a   1.000
_cell.length_b   1.000
_cell.length_c   1.000
_cell.angle_alpha   90.00
_cell.angle_beta   90.00
_cell.angle_gamma   90.00
#
_symmetry.space_group_name_H-M   'P 1'
#
loop_
_entity.id
_entity.type
_entity.pdbx_description
1 polymer ?
#
loop_
_entity_poly.entity_id
_entity_poly.type
_entity_poly.pdbx_seq_one_letter_code
_entity_poly.pdbx_strand_id
1 'polypeptide(L)'
;MDVTWHHLRYSNFTDKFQLLQRKNQEPTSKAPIVHILYHPLSGQCAQVNDKNELEVGSCESKNRWVHGGNGTQILLHGTKKCLIAAGEGLPVALSDDCKSKNSSWKHVSLSKLHLATMDQHENQLCLQKDSNSSSIVTSKCICVKDDSLCLDDPQSQWFQFVATNV
;
A
#
# COMPACT_ATOMS: atom_id res chain seq x y z
N MET A 1 6.58 9.20 26.39
CA MET A 1 7.99 9.54 26.69
C MET A 1 8.64 8.34 27.33
N ASP A 2 9.95 8.19 27.21
CA ASP A 2 10.74 7.18 27.90
C ASP A 2 10.79 7.46 29.42
N VAL A 3 11.45 6.58 30.18
CA VAL A 3 11.54 6.73 31.65
C VAL A 3 12.28 7.99 32.08
N THR A 4 13.13 8.55 31.21
CA THR A 4 13.86 9.78 31.49
C THR A 4 13.07 11.04 31.14
N TRP A 5 11.94 10.93 30.43
CA TRP A 5 11.17 12.05 29.89
C TRP A 5 11.94 12.92 28.87
N HIS A 6 13.11 12.48 28.39
CA HIS A 6 13.90 13.22 27.40
C HIS A 6 13.64 12.72 25.97
N HIS A 7 13.10 11.52 25.81
CA HIS A 7 12.91 10.90 24.50
C HIS A 7 11.50 10.32 24.32
N LEU A 8 11.15 10.08 23.07
CA LEU A 8 9.96 9.28 22.76
C LEU A 8 10.18 7.85 23.24
N ARG A 9 9.13 7.24 23.81
CA ARG A 9 9.19 5.84 24.30
C ARG A 9 9.51 4.86 23.17
N TYR A 10 9.11 5.22 21.95
CA TYR A 10 9.44 4.53 20.71
C TYR A 10 10.03 5.57 19.77
N SER A 11 11.30 5.43 19.42
CA SER A 11 12.02 6.41 18.59
C SER A 11 11.42 6.57 17.20
N ASN A 12 10.83 5.50 16.66
CA ASN A 12 10.14 5.46 15.37
C ASN A 12 8.66 5.89 15.44
N PHE A 13 8.18 6.39 16.59
CA PHE A 13 6.78 6.77 16.73
C PHE A 13 6.38 7.86 15.74
N THR A 14 7.29 8.81 15.48
CA THR A 14 7.10 9.91 14.55
C THR A 14 6.92 9.45 13.10
N ASP A 15 7.51 8.31 12.74
CA ASP A 15 7.42 7.76 11.38
C ASP A 15 5.98 7.44 10.98
N LYS A 16 5.17 7.02 11.96
CA LYS A 16 3.72 6.78 11.77
C LYS A 16 2.92 8.04 11.41
N PHE A 17 3.50 9.21 11.59
CA PHE A 17 2.84 10.50 11.35
C PHE A 17 3.46 11.29 10.20
N GLN A 18 4.40 10.71 9.43
CA GLN A 18 5.08 11.40 8.32
C GLN A 18 4.09 12.06 7.35
N LEU A 19 2.97 11.41 7.04
CA LEU A 19 1.95 11.97 6.16
C LEU A 19 1.07 13.03 6.84
N LEU A 20 0.91 13.02 8.17
CA LEU A 20 0.16 14.04 8.90
C LEU A 20 0.99 15.30 9.18
N GLN A 21 2.31 15.15 9.27
CA GLN A 21 3.24 16.25 9.57
C GLN A 21 3.62 17.09 8.36
N ARG A 22 3.07 16.79 7.17
CA ARG A 22 3.37 17.50 5.93
C ARG A 22 2.11 17.92 5.21
N LYS A 23 2.28 18.87 4.28
CA LYS A 23 1.24 19.20 3.32
C LYS A 23 1.15 18.08 2.27
N ASN A 24 0.00 17.43 2.14
CA ASN A 24 -0.24 16.49 1.04
C ASN A 24 -1.03 17.13 -0.10
N GLN A 25 -1.90 18.10 0.22
CA GLN A 25 -2.74 18.76 -0.75
C GLN A 25 -2.57 20.28 -0.70
N GLU A 26 -2.44 20.87 -1.88
CA GLU A 26 -2.47 22.30 -2.14
C GLU A 26 -3.75 22.62 -2.93
N PRO A 27 -4.77 23.21 -2.30
CA PRO A 27 -6.04 23.53 -2.96
C PRO A 27 -5.90 24.39 -4.21
N THR A 28 -4.85 25.22 -4.29
CA THR A 28 -4.60 26.12 -5.42
C THR A 28 -3.74 25.50 -6.54
N SER A 29 -3.22 24.29 -6.32
CA SER A 29 -2.34 23.60 -7.27
C SER A 29 -3.15 23.11 -8.48
N LYS A 30 -2.58 23.33 -9.68
CA LYS A 30 -3.13 22.79 -10.94
C LYS A 30 -2.64 21.37 -11.24
N ALA A 31 -1.78 20.81 -10.38
CA ALA A 31 -1.28 19.45 -10.55
C ALA A 31 -2.43 18.44 -10.41
N PRO A 32 -2.42 17.33 -11.17
CA PRO A 32 -3.41 16.28 -11.01
C PRO A 32 -3.31 15.67 -9.60
N ILE A 33 -4.46 15.30 -9.05
CA ILE A 33 -4.50 14.54 -7.81
C ILE A 33 -4.04 13.12 -8.11
N VAL A 34 -2.96 12.73 -7.46
CA VAL A 34 -2.41 11.38 -7.45
C VAL A 34 -2.43 10.84 -6.02
N HIS A 35 -1.97 9.62 -5.82
CA HIS A 35 -2.02 8.98 -4.51
C HIS A 35 -0.67 8.51 -4.03
N ILE A 36 -0.55 8.37 -2.72
CA ILE A 36 0.53 7.67 -2.04
C ILE A 36 -0.10 6.44 -1.42
N LEU A 37 0.55 5.29 -1.59
CA LEU A 37 0.10 4.05 -0.98
C LEU A 37 0.81 3.90 0.37
N TYR A 38 0.08 4.15 1.44
CA TYR A 38 0.58 4.19 2.82
C TYR A 38 0.29 2.88 3.54
N HIS A 39 1.24 2.39 4.33
CA HIS A 39 1.10 1.21 5.18
C HIS A 39 1.01 1.63 6.67
N PRO A 40 -0.20 1.68 7.26
CA PRO A 40 -0.42 2.30 8.57
C PRO A 40 0.34 1.66 9.73
N LEU A 41 0.54 0.34 9.70
CA LEU A 41 1.21 -0.37 10.79
C LEU A 41 2.68 0.06 10.94
N SER A 42 3.40 0.23 9.83
CA SER A 42 4.81 0.61 9.83
C SER A 42 5.07 2.11 9.70
N GLY A 43 4.09 2.91 9.27
CA GLY A 43 4.31 4.34 9.00
C GLY A 43 5.04 4.63 7.68
N GLN A 44 5.24 3.60 6.86
CA GLN A 44 6.00 3.69 5.62
C GLN A 44 5.09 3.71 4.40
N CYS A 45 5.64 4.06 3.25
CA CYS A 45 4.92 4.14 1.98
C CYS A 45 5.47 3.15 0.97
N ALA A 46 4.59 2.66 0.09
CA ALA A 46 4.97 1.77 -0.99
C ALA A 46 5.79 2.53 -2.04
N GLN A 47 6.98 2.02 -2.32
CA GLN A 47 7.92 2.48 -3.33
C GLN A 47 8.36 1.31 -4.21
N VAL A 48 9.00 1.63 -5.33
CA VAL A 48 9.47 0.64 -6.29
C VAL A 48 10.98 0.57 -6.23
N ASN A 49 11.53 -0.63 -6.03
CA ASN A 49 12.97 -0.88 -5.99
C ASN A 49 13.58 -1.05 -7.41
N ASP A 50 14.90 -1.24 -7.48
CA ASP A 50 15.62 -1.40 -8.76
C ASP A 50 15.21 -2.65 -9.57
N LYS A 51 14.54 -3.62 -8.94
CA LYS A 51 14.01 -4.82 -9.59
C LYS A 51 12.58 -4.63 -10.12
N ASN A 52 12.03 -3.42 -10.03
CA ASN A 52 10.61 -3.12 -10.30
C ASN A 52 9.64 -3.81 -9.34
N GLU A 53 10.08 -4.18 -8.13
CA GLU A 53 9.24 -4.78 -7.09
C GLU A 53 8.81 -3.74 -6.07
N LEU A 54 7.65 -3.96 -5.47
CA LEU A 54 7.06 -3.09 -4.48
C LEU A 54 7.65 -3.39 -3.10
N GLU A 55 8.04 -2.34 -2.39
CA GLU A 55 8.53 -2.42 -1.02
C GLU A 55 8.05 -1.22 -0.20
N VAL A 56 8.14 -1.31 1.13
CA VAL A 56 7.92 -0.18 2.03
C VAL A 56 9.22 0.62 2.22
N GLY A 57 9.10 1.93 2.17
CA GLY A 57 10.19 2.87 2.44
C GLY A 57 9.69 4.19 3.04
N SER A 58 10.58 5.17 3.16
CA SER A 58 10.21 6.51 3.65
C SER A 58 9.12 7.12 2.79
N CYS A 59 8.12 7.76 3.39
CA CYS A 59 7.07 8.46 2.64
C CYS A 59 7.56 9.75 1.97
N GLU A 60 8.81 10.14 2.21
CA GLU A 60 9.51 11.17 1.44
C GLU A 60 9.82 10.71 0.01
N SER A 61 10.09 9.41 -0.19
CA SER A 61 10.23 8.85 -1.54
C SER A 61 8.85 8.82 -2.20
N LYS A 62 8.79 9.33 -3.43
CA LYS A 62 7.53 9.82 -4.02
C LYS A 62 6.97 8.93 -5.11
N ASN A 63 7.10 7.60 -5.06
CA ASN A 63 6.28 6.82 -6.01
C ASN A 63 4.81 7.23 -5.81
N ARG A 64 4.24 7.79 -6.87
CA ARG A 64 2.86 8.27 -6.90
C ARG A 64 2.06 7.29 -7.71
N TRP A 65 0.84 7.05 -7.28
CA TRP A 65 -0.03 6.04 -7.82
C TRP A 65 -1.28 6.68 -8.38
N VAL A 66 -1.68 6.23 -9.56
CA VAL A 66 -2.96 6.59 -10.19
C VAL A 66 -3.82 5.34 -10.21
N HIS A 67 -5.04 5.43 -9.72
CA HIS A 67 -5.99 4.32 -9.80
C HIS A 67 -7.36 4.86 -10.21
N GLY A 68 -8.07 4.11 -11.05
CA GLY A 68 -9.38 4.48 -11.57
C GLY A 68 -10.56 4.12 -10.66
N GLY A 69 -10.28 3.63 -9.45
CA GLY A 69 -11.28 3.13 -8.50
C GLY A 69 -11.21 1.62 -8.30
N ASN A 70 -12.28 1.04 -7.75
CA ASN A 70 -12.34 -0.40 -7.44
C ASN A 70 -12.33 -1.25 -8.71
N GLY A 71 -11.50 -2.30 -8.72
CA GLY A 71 -11.40 -3.23 -9.84
C GLY A 71 -10.63 -2.65 -11.04
N THR A 72 -9.86 -1.59 -10.83
CA THR A 72 -9.04 -0.96 -11.88
C THR A 72 -7.56 -1.19 -11.63
N GLN A 73 -6.73 -0.88 -12.63
CA GLN A 73 -5.28 -0.95 -12.48
C GLN A 73 -4.77 0.16 -11.56
N ILE A 74 -3.71 -0.16 -10.82
CA ILE A 74 -2.93 0.83 -10.07
C ILE A 74 -1.68 1.11 -10.88
N LEU A 75 -1.57 2.32 -11.42
CA LEU A 75 -0.51 2.76 -12.31
C LEU A 75 0.54 3.56 -11.54
N LEU A 76 1.81 3.36 -11.89
CA LEU A 76 2.88 4.24 -11.44
C LEU A 76 2.80 5.55 -12.24
N HIS A 77 2.55 6.65 -11.54
CA HIS A 77 2.42 7.99 -12.13
C HIS A 77 3.65 8.37 -12.97
N GLY A 78 3.40 8.96 -14.13
CA GLY A 78 4.45 9.30 -15.11
C GLY A 78 4.87 8.14 -16.01
N THR A 79 4.31 6.93 -15.81
CA THR A 79 4.59 5.75 -16.62
C THR A 79 3.29 5.08 -17.08
N LYS A 80 3.41 4.08 -17.96
CA LYS A 80 2.30 3.19 -18.34
C LYS A 80 2.29 1.87 -17.55
N LYS A 81 3.21 1.71 -16.60
CA LYS A 81 3.35 0.47 -15.83
C LYS A 81 2.32 0.39 -14.71
N CYS A 82 1.81 -0.80 -14.45
CA CYS A 82 0.87 -1.09 -13.37
C CYS A 82 1.40 -2.13 -12.39
N LEU A 83 0.80 -2.18 -11.20
CA LEU A 83 1.02 -3.25 -10.24
C LEU A 83 0.39 -4.56 -10.70
N ILE A 84 1.17 -5.64 -10.65
CA ILE A 84 0.74 -7.01 -10.89
C ILE A 84 1.12 -7.92 -9.72
N ALA A 85 0.31 -8.94 -9.47
CA ALA A 85 0.64 -10.00 -8.52
C ALA A 85 0.98 -11.31 -9.24
N ALA A 86 2.11 -11.93 -8.89
CA ALA A 86 2.52 -13.21 -9.47
C ALA A 86 1.87 -14.41 -8.77
N GLY A 87 1.48 -14.27 -7.49
CA GLY A 87 0.88 -15.35 -6.70
C GLY A 87 1.07 -15.15 -5.18
N GLU A 88 0.58 -16.09 -4.38
CA GLU A 88 0.72 -16.07 -2.93
C GLU A 88 2.20 -16.15 -2.51
N GLY A 89 2.61 -15.31 -1.56
CA GLY A 89 3.98 -15.19 -1.05
C GLY A 89 4.96 -14.49 -1.98
N LEU A 90 4.55 -14.12 -3.20
CA LEU A 90 5.44 -13.50 -4.19
C LEU A 90 5.39 -11.97 -4.12
N PRO A 91 6.50 -11.27 -4.44
CA PRO A 91 6.53 -9.83 -4.52
C PRO A 91 5.53 -9.28 -5.53
N VAL A 92 4.93 -8.14 -5.20
CA VAL A 92 4.16 -7.35 -6.17
C VAL A 92 5.14 -6.58 -7.04
N ALA A 93 4.94 -6.61 -8.35
CA ALA A 93 5.87 -6.00 -9.29
C ALA A 93 5.17 -5.06 -10.27
N LEU A 94 5.95 -4.21 -10.94
CA LEU A 94 5.47 -3.44 -12.08
C LEU A 94 5.53 -4.27 -13.37
N SER A 95 4.51 -4.11 -14.20
CA SER A 95 4.44 -4.69 -15.54
C SER A 95 3.98 -3.65 -16.56
N ASP A 96 4.41 -3.85 -17.80
CA ASP A 96 3.85 -3.15 -18.97
C ASP A 96 2.55 -3.81 -19.46
N ASP A 97 2.30 -5.08 -19.10
CA ASP A 97 1.01 -5.75 -19.33
C ASP A 97 0.05 -5.51 -18.16
N CYS A 98 -0.95 -4.66 -18.43
CA CYS A 98 -1.94 -4.19 -17.48
C CYS A 98 -3.36 -4.67 -17.81
N LYS A 99 -3.48 -5.70 -18.64
CA LYS A 99 -4.77 -6.26 -19.08
C LYS A 99 -5.10 -7.59 -18.41
N SER A 100 -4.15 -8.18 -17.69
CA SER A 100 -4.30 -9.44 -16.99
C SER A 100 -5.20 -9.31 -15.76
N LYS A 101 -5.85 -10.41 -15.35
CA LYS A 101 -6.73 -10.40 -14.16
C LYS A 101 -5.97 -10.00 -12.89
N ASN A 102 -4.69 -10.39 -12.78
CA ASN A 102 -3.82 -10.09 -11.65
C ASN A 102 -3.29 -8.64 -11.61
N SER A 103 -3.65 -7.80 -12.58
CA SER A 103 -3.33 -6.36 -12.60
C SER A 103 -4.48 -5.47 -12.13
N SER A 104 -5.63 -6.05 -11.78
CA SER A 104 -6.82 -5.34 -11.30
C SER A 104 -6.92 -5.41 -9.79
N TRP A 105 -7.07 -4.27 -9.13
CA TRP A 105 -7.06 -4.17 -7.67
C TRP A 105 -8.36 -3.56 -7.16
N LYS A 106 -8.89 -4.12 -6.07
CA LYS A 106 -10.14 -3.67 -5.44
C LYS A 106 -10.03 -3.63 -3.92
N HIS A 107 -10.69 -2.66 -3.30
CA HIS A 107 -10.90 -2.65 -1.86
C HIS A 107 -11.95 -3.71 -1.49
N VAL A 108 -11.64 -4.56 -0.51
CA VAL A 108 -12.49 -5.73 -0.19
C VAL A 108 -13.07 -5.75 1.21
N SER A 109 -12.48 -4.99 2.15
CA SER A 109 -13.05 -4.82 3.50
C SER A 109 -13.89 -3.55 3.60
N LEU A 110 -14.79 -3.51 4.59
CA LEU A 110 -15.59 -2.32 4.92
C LEU A 110 -14.72 -1.10 5.26
N SER A 111 -13.58 -1.33 5.93
CA SER A 111 -12.57 -0.29 6.22
C SER A 111 -11.88 0.26 4.97
N LYS A 112 -12.02 -0.41 3.82
CA LYS A 112 -11.28 -0.13 2.58
C LYS A 112 -9.76 -0.18 2.73
N LEU A 113 -9.23 -0.88 3.75
CA LEU A 113 -7.79 -1.03 3.96
C LEU A 113 -7.20 -2.27 3.29
N HIS A 114 -8.02 -3.28 2.99
CA HIS A 114 -7.55 -4.45 2.25
C HIS A 114 -7.65 -4.19 0.75
N LEU A 115 -6.50 -4.15 0.09
CA LEU A 115 -6.39 -4.04 -1.35
C LEU A 115 -6.08 -5.42 -1.94
N ALA A 116 -6.99 -5.94 -2.77
CA ALA A 116 -6.92 -7.31 -3.26
C ALA A 116 -6.95 -7.39 -4.79
N THR A 117 -6.34 -8.45 -5.30
CA THR A 117 -6.34 -8.87 -6.70
C THR A 117 -6.72 -10.35 -6.80
N MET A 118 -6.85 -10.85 -8.02
CA MET A 118 -7.03 -12.28 -8.29
C MET A 118 -5.75 -12.87 -8.86
N ASP A 119 -5.33 -14.02 -8.38
CA ASP A 119 -4.25 -14.77 -9.02
C ASP A 119 -4.75 -15.48 -10.30
N GLN A 120 -3.86 -16.25 -10.94
CA GLN A 120 -4.19 -17.01 -12.15
C GLN A 120 -5.21 -18.14 -11.91
N HIS A 121 -5.39 -18.56 -10.65
CA HIS A 121 -6.30 -19.63 -10.22
C HIS A 121 -7.61 -19.07 -9.62
N GLU A 122 -7.87 -17.77 -9.80
CA GLU A 122 -9.04 -17.06 -9.26
C GLU A 122 -9.10 -17.00 -7.73
N ASN A 123 -7.98 -17.23 -7.05
CA ASN A 123 -7.86 -16.99 -5.62
C ASN A 123 -7.70 -15.49 -5.35
N GLN A 124 -8.44 -15.00 -4.36
CA GLN A 124 -8.32 -13.63 -3.89
C GLN A 124 -7.10 -13.48 -2.99
N LEU A 125 -6.19 -12.59 -3.38
CA LEU A 125 -4.99 -12.27 -2.62
C LEU A 125 -4.97 -10.79 -2.26
N CYS A 126 -4.56 -10.47 -1.04
CA CYS A 126 -4.40 -9.12 -0.53
C CYS A 126 -2.94 -8.72 -0.54
N LEU A 127 -2.67 -7.42 -0.69
CA LEU A 127 -1.36 -6.86 -0.37
C LEU A 127 -1.01 -7.16 1.08
N GLN A 128 0.25 -7.47 1.33
CA GLN A 128 0.79 -7.71 2.65
C GLN A 128 2.23 -7.18 2.72
N LYS A 129 2.56 -6.39 3.74
CA LYS A 129 3.96 -6.13 4.08
C LYS A 129 4.56 -7.41 4.65
N ASP A 130 5.63 -7.91 4.04
CA ASP A 130 6.38 -9.05 4.56
C ASP A 130 6.95 -8.72 5.96
N SER A 131 6.90 -9.68 6.88
CA SER A 131 7.33 -9.47 8.26
C SER A 131 8.86 -9.41 8.38
N ASN A 132 9.57 -10.09 7.48
CA ASN A 132 11.02 -10.29 7.54
C ASN A 132 11.80 -9.32 6.65
N SER A 133 11.12 -8.52 5.82
CA SER A 133 11.75 -7.62 4.86
C SER A 133 10.97 -6.31 4.64
N SER A 134 11.49 -5.46 3.76
CA SER A 134 10.77 -4.29 3.23
C SER A 134 9.76 -4.69 2.15
N SER A 135 9.77 -5.92 1.65
CA SER A 135 8.96 -6.32 0.50
C SER A 135 7.45 -6.23 0.76
N ILE A 136 6.70 -5.84 -0.26
CA ILE A 136 5.25 -5.97 -0.31
C ILE A 136 4.92 -7.14 -1.22
N VAL A 137 4.31 -8.17 -0.63
CA VAL A 137 3.93 -9.42 -1.29
C VAL A 137 2.42 -9.51 -1.40
N THR A 138 1.92 -10.48 -2.16
CA THR A 138 0.51 -10.90 -2.08
C THR A 138 0.34 -12.11 -1.18
N SER A 139 -0.72 -12.14 -0.38
CA SER A 139 -1.03 -13.24 0.55
C SER A 139 -2.54 -13.48 0.61
N LYS A 140 -2.97 -14.61 1.17
CA LYS A 140 -4.40 -14.81 1.46
C LYS A 140 -4.91 -13.69 2.34
N CYS A 141 -6.06 -13.14 1.96
CA CYS A 141 -6.66 -12.07 2.72
C CYS A 141 -7.14 -12.55 4.10
N ILE A 142 -6.82 -11.81 5.16
CA ILE A 142 -7.25 -12.11 6.53
C ILE A 142 -8.27 -11.06 7.03
N CYS A 143 -9.25 -11.49 7.83
CA CYS A 143 -10.28 -10.64 8.44
C CYS A 143 -10.96 -9.62 7.49
N VAL A 144 -11.22 -10.00 6.24
CA VAL A 144 -11.86 -9.12 5.24
C VAL A 144 -13.37 -9.00 5.44
N LYS A 145 -14.00 -10.11 5.84
CA LYS A 145 -15.43 -10.15 6.16
C LYS A 145 -15.63 -9.64 7.58
N ASP A 146 -16.84 -9.15 7.85
CA ASP A 146 -17.29 -8.81 9.20
C ASP A 146 -17.56 -10.10 10.00
N ASP A 147 -16.49 -10.87 10.20
CA ASP A 147 -16.49 -12.08 10.98
C ASP A 147 -15.94 -11.74 12.36
N SER A 148 -16.86 -11.57 13.32
CA SER A 148 -16.52 -11.33 14.73
C SER A 148 -15.65 -12.42 15.34
N LEU A 149 -15.46 -13.55 14.65
CA LEU A 149 -14.62 -14.67 15.08
C LEU A 149 -13.19 -14.61 14.51
N CYS A 150 -12.86 -13.62 13.68
CA CYS A 150 -11.50 -13.48 13.17
C CYS A 150 -10.53 -13.10 14.31
N LEU A 151 -9.64 -14.01 14.67
CA LEU A 151 -8.64 -13.82 15.73
C LEU A 151 -7.27 -13.36 15.19
N ASP A 152 -7.11 -13.32 13.86
CA ASP A 152 -5.87 -12.92 13.21
C ASP A 152 -5.70 -11.39 13.21
N ASP A 153 -4.46 -10.92 13.11
CA ASP A 153 -4.14 -9.50 13.00
C ASP A 153 -3.98 -9.06 11.53
N PRO A 154 -4.96 -8.34 10.95
CA PRO A 154 -4.92 -7.90 9.56
C PRO A 154 -4.04 -6.68 9.29
N GLN A 155 -3.42 -6.07 10.30
CA GLN A 155 -2.74 -4.79 10.15
C GLN A 155 -1.57 -4.81 9.15
N SER A 156 -0.94 -5.97 8.92
CA SER A 156 0.10 -6.16 7.89
C SER A 156 -0.43 -6.11 6.46
N GLN A 157 -1.75 -6.24 6.28
CA GLN A 157 -2.45 -6.20 5.00
C GLN A 157 -3.17 -4.87 4.74
N TRP A 158 -3.04 -3.92 5.66
CA TRP A 158 -3.70 -2.62 5.54
C TRP A 158 -2.86 -1.65 4.72
N PHE A 159 -3.46 -1.17 3.64
CA PHE A 159 -2.89 -0.14 2.78
C PHE A 159 -3.93 0.94 2.49
N GLN A 160 -3.50 2.18 2.52
CA GLN A 160 -4.37 3.34 2.33
C GLN A 160 -3.84 4.22 1.22
N PHE A 161 -4.72 4.59 0.28
CA PHE A 161 -4.43 5.65 -0.67
C PHE A 161 -4.60 7.02 0.00
N VAL A 162 -3.53 7.79 0.05
CA VAL A 162 -3.53 9.17 0.54
C VAL A 162 -3.40 10.11 -0.66
N ALA A 163 -4.43 10.92 -0.88
CA ALA A 163 -4.47 11.86 -1.99
C ALA A 163 -3.42 12.96 -1.84
N THR A 164 -2.75 13.31 -2.95
CA THR A 164 -1.72 14.35 -2.97
C THR A 164 -1.64 15.05 -4.33
N ASN A 165 -1.35 16.35 -4.31
CA ASN A 165 -1.13 17.18 -5.50
C ASN A 165 0.00 18.22 -5.28
N VAL A 166 0.95 17.87 -4.39
CA VAL A 166 2.17 18.64 -4.08
C VAL A 166 3.44 17.83 -4.32
#